data_AF-A0A1Q6IZR4-F1
#
_entry.id   AF-A0A1Q6IZR4-F1
#
_cell.length_a   1.000
_cell.length_b   1.000
_cell.length_c   1.000
_cell.angle_alpha   90.00
_cell.angle_beta   90.00
_cell.angle_gamma   90.00
#
_symmetry.space_group_name_H-M   'P 1'
#
loop_
_entity.id
_entity.type
_entity.pdbx_description
1 polymer ?
#
loop_
_entity_poly.entity_id
_entity_poly.type
_entity_poly.pdbx_seq_one_letter_code
_entity_poly.pdbx_strand_id
1 'polypeptide(L)'
;MTEELVTLKTAKILKEKGFNEFCKDIINDNGKLMETVYRTNNDLPKSFYSCPTQSIAQKWLREIRGVYVYVEPVIGKRWKLSFCDFNVPTEESDWMENEINKGNGYKVYVTYEEALEAGIQEALMLI
;
A
#
# COMPACT_ATOMS: atom_id res chain seq x y z
N MET A 1 -17.93 -7.08 -7.71
CA MET A 1 -16.81 -6.90 -6.78
C MET A 1 -16.40 -5.43 -6.87
N THR A 2 -16.30 -4.75 -5.74
CA THR A 2 -15.84 -3.35 -5.66
C THR A 2 -14.40 -3.35 -5.17
N GLU A 3 -13.55 -2.47 -5.70
CA GLU A 3 -12.20 -2.32 -5.17
C GLU A 3 -12.23 -1.77 -3.74
N GLU A 4 -11.31 -2.22 -2.89
CA GLU A 4 -11.20 -1.76 -1.50
C GLU A 4 -10.32 -0.49 -1.43
N LEU A 5 -10.75 0.48 -0.63
CA LEU A 5 -9.98 1.69 -0.37
C LEU A 5 -8.89 1.42 0.68
N VAL A 6 -7.80 2.17 0.61
CA VAL A 6 -6.80 2.13 1.68
C VAL A 6 -7.38 2.64 3.00
N THR A 7 -6.84 2.17 4.12
CA THR A 7 -7.26 2.66 5.45
C THR A 7 -6.84 4.12 5.67
N LEU A 8 -7.47 4.82 6.64
CA LEU A 8 -7.05 6.17 7.07
C LEU A 8 -5.56 6.22 7.42
N LYS A 9 -5.06 5.18 8.10
CA LYS A 9 -3.64 5.08 8.48
C LYS A 9 -2.76 5.11 7.22
N THR A 10 -3.10 4.29 6.22
CA THR A 10 -2.36 4.22 4.96
C THR A 10 -2.48 5.51 4.15
N ALA A 11 -3.67 6.12 4.07
CA ALA A 11 -3.88 7.40 3.39
C ALA A 11 -3.00 8.53 3.96
N LYS A 12 -2.82 8.56 5.28
CA LYS A 12 -1.90 9.50 5.96
C LYS A 12 -0.46 9.28 5.53
N ILE A 13 0.02 8.03 5.61
CA ILE A 13 1.39 7.67 5.24
C ILE A 13 1.64 7.95 3.75
N LEU A 14 0.68 7.65 2.87
CA LEU A 14 0.76 7.96 1.44
C LEU A 14 1.01 9.46 1.21
N LYS A 15 0.24 10.32 1.88
CA LYS A 15 0.43 11.78 1.80
C LYS A 15 1.81 12.19 2.30
N GLU A 16 2.25 11.66 3.44
CA GLU A 16 3.59 11.92 4.00
C GLU A 16 4.72 11.50 3.07
N LYS A 17 4.57 10.37 2.38
CA LYS A 17 5.53 9.89 1.40
C LYS A 17 5.45 10.63 0.07
N GLY A 18 4.45 11.48 -0.15
CA GLY A 18 4.33 12.32 -1.34
C GLY A 18 3.48 11.73 -2.46
N PHE A 19 2.53 10.84 -2.15
CA PHE A 19 1.48 10.45 -3.10
C PHE A 19 0.66 11.70 -3.45
N ASN A 20 0.66 12.11 -4.72
CA ASN A 20 -0.07 13.30 -5.19
C ASN A 20 -0.82 13.05 -6.50
N GLU A 21 -1.31 11.82 -6.69
CA GLU A 21 -2.17 11.49 -7.83
C GLU A 21 -3.62 11.91 -7.56
N PHE A 22 -4.40 12.09 -8.63
CA PHE A 22 -5.83 12.33 -8.52
C PHE A 22 -6.52 11.16 -7.81
N CYS A 23 -7.35 11.48 -6.82
CA CYS A 23 -8.24 10.52 -6.19
C CYS A 23 -9.66 11.08 -6.11
N LYS A 24 -10.63 10.26 -6.50
CA LYS A 24 -12.06 10.58 -6.33
C LYS A 24 -12.43 10.58 -4.86
N ASP A 25 -12.00 9.55 -4.14
CA ASP A 25 -12.28 9.34 -2.73
C ASP A 25 -11.23 10.03 -1.86
N ILE A 26 -11.70 10.72 -0.82
CA ILE A 26 -10.87 11.32 0.21
C ILE A 26 -11.38 10.92 1.59
N ILE A 27 -10.48 10.90 2.56
CA ILE A 27 -10.79 10.61 3.96
C ILE A 27 -10.26 11.74 4.83
N ASN A 28 -11.00 12.09 5.88
CA ASN A 28 -10.53 13.08 6.86
C ASN A 28 -10.03 12.44 8.15
N ASP A 29 -9.48 13.24 9.06
CA ASP A 29 -8.95 12.76 10.35
C ASP A 29 -9.97 12.01 11.23
N ASN A 30 -11.27 12.25 11.02
CA ASN A 30 -12.35 11.56 11.73
C ASN A 30 -12.76 10.25 11.04
N GLY A 31 -12.06 9.83 9.98
CA GLY A 31 -12.39 8.64 9.18
C GLY A 31 -13.59 8.82 8.27
N LYS A 32 -14.08 10.04 8.07
CA LYS A 32 -15.23 10.29 7.18
C LYS A 32 -14.78 10.28 5.72
N LEU A 33 -15.33 9.33 4.96
CA LEU A 33 -15.17 9.24 3.51
C LEU A 33 -16.04 10.27 2.80
N MET A 34 -15.49 10.90 1.76
CA MET A 34 -16.14 11.88 0.91
C MET A 34 -15.61 11.74 -0.51
N GLU A 35 -16.42 12.14 -1.49
CA GLU A 35 -15.95 12.28 -2.86
C GLU A 35 -15.54 13.73 -3.14
N THR A 36 -14.52 13.91 -3.97
CA THR A 36 -14.06 15.22 -4.41
C THR A 36 -14.02 15.32 -5.94
N VAL A 37 -14.06 16.55 -6.44
CA VAL A 37 -13.98 16.83 -7.87
C VAL A 37 -12.53 17.15 -8.21
N TYR A 38 -11.83 16.21 -8.83
CA TYR A 38 -10.50 16.39 -9.44
C TYR A 38 -9.48 17.10 -8.54
N ARG A 39 -9.16 16.51 -7.38
CA ARG A 39 -8.13 17.04 -6.46
C ARG A 39 -7.01 16.03 -6.19
N THR A 40 -5.81 16.57 -5.93
CA THR A 40 -4.65 15.83 -5.44
C THR A 40 -4.37 16.19 -3.98
N ASN A 41 -3.47 15.47 -3.31
CA ASN A 41 -3.13 15.73 -1.90
C ASN A 41 -2.63 17.16 -1.64
N ASN A 42 -2.00 17.80 -2.63
CA ASN A 42 -1.54 19.19 -2.56
C ASN A 42 -2.70 20.21 -2.58
N ASP A 43 -3.83 19.85 -3.18
CA ASP A 43 -5.03 20.70 -3.24
C ASP A 43 -5.97 20.52 -2.04
N LEU A 44 -5.72 19.47 -1.23
CA LEU A 44 -6.56 19.12 -0.10
C LEU A 44 -6.18 19.92 1.15
N PRO A 45 -7.17 20.32 1.97
CA PRO A 45 -6.88 20.87 3.30
C PRO A 45 -6.05 19.89 4.14
N LYS A 46 -5.32 20.40 5.13
CA LYS A 46 -4.37 19.59 5.93
C LYS A 46 -5.00 18.33 6.54
N SER A 47 -6.23 18.43 7.01
CA SER A 47 -6.99 17.35 7.67
C SER A 47 -7.65 16.34 6.72
N PHE A 48 -7.35 16.43 5.42
CA PHE A 48 -7.87 15.54 4.38
C PHE A 48 -6.73 14.85 3.63
N TYR A 49 -6.99 13.62 3.22
CA TYR A 49 -6.03 12.74 2.56
C TYR A 49 -6.71 12.09 1.35
N SER A 50 -6.02 12.02 0.22
CA SER A 50 -6.41 11.15 -0.90
C SER A 50 -6.55 9.72 -0.40
N CYS A 51 -7.67 9.07 -0.73
CA CYS A 51 -7.99 7.71 -0.32
C CYS A 51 -8.11 6.82 -1.57
N PRO A 52 -6.99 6.49 -2.24
CA PRO A 52 -7.02 5.64 -3.42
C PRO A 52 -7.53 4.22 -3.09
N THR A 53 -7.93 3.49 -4.12
CA THR A 53 -8.08 2.03 -4.00
C THR A 53 -6.72 1.39 -3.74
N GLN A 54 -6.71 0.22 -3.11
CA GLN A 54 -5.48 -0.53 -2.83
C GLN A 54 -4.70 -0.82 -4.13
N SER A 55 -5.39 -1.06 -5.25
CA SER A 55 -4.77 -1.28 -6.56
C SER A 55 -4.03 -0.05 -7.08
N ILE A 56 -4.59 1.16 -6.89
CA ILE A 56 -3.93 2.43 -7.24
C ILE A 56 -2.71 2.66 -6.34
N ALA A 57 -2.82 2.44 -5.03
CA ALA A 57 -1.69 2.60 -4.11
C ALA A 57 -0.55 1.61 -4.42
N GLN A 58 -0.88 0.33 -4.68
CA GLN A 58 0.08 -0.69 -5.11
C GLN A 58 0.75 -0.33 -6.43
N LYS A 59 -0.01 0.19 -7.41
CA LYS A 59 0.53 0.67 -8.69
C LYS A 59 1.52 1.81 -8.48
N TRP A 60 1.18 2.79 -7.64
CA TRP A 60 2.05 3.92 -7.34
C TRP A 60 3.35 3.47 -6.67
N LEU A 61 3.29 2.56 -5.70
CA LEU A 61 4.49 1.96 -5.10
C LEU A 61 5.39 1.33 -6.16
N ARG A 62 4.82 0.54 -7.07
CA ARG A 62 5.59 -0.15 -8.13
C ARG A 62 6.21 0.83 -9.12
N GLU A 63 5.42 1.76 -9.66
CA GLU A 63 5.81 2.57 -10.82
C GLU A 63 6.54 3.85 -10.44
N ILE A 64 6.26 4.40 -9.26
CA ILE A 64 6.84 5.67 -8.79
C ILE A 64 7.90 5.45 -7.71
N ARG A 65 7.73 4.43 -6.86
CA ARG A 65 8.67 4.14 -5.76
C ARG A 65 9.59 2.96 -6.02
N GLY A 66 9.36 2.19 -7.08
CA GLY A 66 10.16 1.01 -7.39
C GLY A 66 9.98 -0.13 -6.39
N VAL A 67 8.91 -0.14 -5.57
CA VAL A 67 8.64 -1.22 -4.61
C VAL A 67 7.40 -1.98 -5.05
N TYR A 68 7.57 -3.26 -5.36
CA TYR A 68 6.46 -4.14 -5.73
C TYR A 68 6.00 -4.99 -4.55
N VAL A 69 4.73 -4.84 -4.18
CA VAL A 69 4.05 -5.66 -3.16
C VAL A 69 3.37 -6.83 -3.85
N TYR A 70 3.67 -8.06 -3.43
CA TYR A 70 3.08 -9.30 -3.94
C TYR A 70 2.34 -10.04 -2.82
N VAL A 71 1.12 -10.47 -3.12
CA VAL A 71 0.26 -11.22 -2.19
C VAL A 71 0.13 -12.64 -2.72
N GLU A 72 0.57 -13.62 -1.93
CA GLU A 72 0.66 -15.02 -2.35
C GLU A 72 -0.37 -15.88 -1.64
N PRO A 73 -1.10 -16.74 -2.37
CA PRO A 73 -2.00 -17.69 -1.73
C PRO A 73 -1.18 -18.77 -1.00
N VAL A 74 -1.67 -19.19 0.16
CA VAL A 74 -1.16 -20.36 0.89
C VAL A 74 -2.31 -21.31 1.24
N ILE A 75 -1.95 -22.55 1.62
CA ILE A 75 -2.92 -23.61 1.95
C ILE A 75 -3.91 -23.10 3.00
N GLY A 76 -5.19 -23.46 2.81
CA GLY A 76 -6.26 -23.06 3.73
C GLY A 76 -6.93 -21.72 3.40
N LYS A 77 -6.84 -21.27 2.13
CA LYS A 77 -7.41 -19.99 1.67
C LYS A 77 -6.89 -18.80 2.47
N ARG A 78 -5.58 -18.79 2.69
CA ARG A 78 -4.85 -17.75 3.41
C ARG A 78 -3.89 -17.04 2.45
N TRP A 79 -3.33 -15.93 2.90
CA TRP A 79 -2.44 -15.11 2.08
C TRP A 79 -1.17 -14.73 2.86
N LYS A 80 -0.02 -14.72 2.19
CA LYS A 80 1.24 -14.17 2.72
C LYS A 80 1.71 -13.00 1.86
N LEU A 81 2.65 -12.21 2.39
CA LEU A 81 3.24 -11.06 1.71
C LEU A 81 4.68 -11.31 1.32
N SER A 82 5.02 -10.81 0.14
CA SER A 82 6.37 -10.76 -0.39
C SER A 82 6.58 -9.41 -1.09
N PHE A 83 7.83 -8.96 -1.17
CA PHE A 83 8.16 -7.66 -1.76
C PHE A 83 9.36 -7.78 -2.69
N CYS A 84 9.45 -6.89 -3.67
CA CYS A 84 10.63 -6.73 -4.50
C CYS A 84 10.95 -5.23 -4.62
N ASP A 85 12.16 -4.84 -4.24
CA ASP A 85 12.66 -3.48 -4.40
C ASP A 85 13.49 -3.39 -5.69
N PHE A 86 12.97 -2.69 -6.68
CA PHE A 86 13.59 -2.49 -7.98
C PHE A 86 14.75 -1.50 -7.95
N ASN A 87 14.94 -0.79 -6.84
CA ASN A 87 16.03 0.18 -6.69
C ASN A 87 17.35 -0.49 -6.28
N VAL A 88 17.33 -1.77 -5.92
CA VAL A 88 18.52 -2.56 -5.56
C VAL A 88 19.15 -3.17 -6.82
N PRO A 89 20.48 -3.07 -7.02
CA PRO A 89 21.16 -3.67 -8.17
C PRO A 89 20.94 -5.18 -8.28
N THR A 90 20.83 -5.70 -9.51
CA THR A 90 20.50 -7.12 -9.76
C THR A 90 21.51 -8.11 -9.17
N GLU A 91 22.77 -7.70 -9.01
CA GLU A 91 23.85 -8.51 -8.42
C GLU A 91 23.77 -8.59 -6.88
N GLU A 92 23.09 -7.63 -6.24
CA GLU A 92 22.72 -7.67 -4.82
C GLU A 92 21.29 -8.19 -4.62
N SER A 93 20.49 -8.24 -5.68
CA SER A 93 19.18 -8.87 -5.74
C SER A 93 19.33 -10.38 -5.99
N ASP A 94 20.10 -11.07 -5.14
CA ASP A 94 19.68 -12.45 -4.84
C ASP A 94 18.23 -12.30 -4.40
N TRP A 95 17.31 -12.84 -5.22
CA TRP A 95 15.86 -12.76 -5.08
C TRP A 95 15.52 -12.40 -3.66
N MET A 96 15.15 -11.13 -3.44
CA MET A 96 15.02 -10.60 -2.11
C MET A 96 13.80 -11.24 -1.45
N GLU A 97 13.90 -12.51 -1.08
CA GLU A 97 13.43 -13.12 0.15
C GLU A 97 14.03 -12.33 1.33
N ASN A 98 13.89 -11.00 1.31
CA ASN A 98 13.53 -10.28 2.51
C ASN A 98 12.11 -10.74 2.84
N GLU A 99 12.00 -12.02 3.20
CA GLU A 99 11.04 -12.46 4.17
C GLU A 99 11.17 -11.47 5.31
N ILE A 100 10.16 -10.60 5.43
CA ILE A 100 9.97 -9.81 6.63
C ILE A 100 9.54 -10.82 7.71
N ASN A 101 10.49 -11.67 8.13
CA ASN A 101 10.32 -12.67 9.18
C ASN A 101 11.65 -13.29 9.64
N LYS A 102 12.55 -12.47 10.19
CA LYS A 102 13.56 -13.01 11.10
C LYS A 102 12.94 -13.19 12.49
N GLY A 103 12.13 -14.24 12.68
CA GLY A 103 11.78 -14.68 14.05
C GLY A 103 10.65 -15.68 14.26
N ASN A 104 9.44 -15.48 13.72
CA ASN A 104 8.23 -16.08 14.31
C ASN A 104 7.28 -16.81 13.32
N GLY A 105 7.74 -17.13 12.12
CA GLY A 105 6.93 -17.75 11.06
C GLY A 105 6.11 -16.72 10.26
N TYR A 106 5.85 -17.03 8.99
CA TYR A 106 5.19 -16.11 8.05
C TYR A 106 3.82 -15.65 8.57
N LYS A 107 3.63 -14.34 8.71
CA LYS A 107 2.32 -13.78 9.01
C LYS A 107 1.38 -14.09 7.86
N VAL A 108 0.26 -14.75 8.17
CA VAL A 108 -0.78 -15.11 7.21
C VAL A 108 -2.08 -14.36 7.46
N TYR A 109 -2.73 -13.92 6.39
CA TYR A 109 -3.95 -13.12 6.39
C TYR A 109 -5.16 -13.96 5.95
N VAL A 110 -6.37 -13.55 6.35
CA VAL A 110 -7.61 -14.27 6.00
C VAL A 110 -8.06 -13.85 4.60
N THR A 111 -8.00 -12.56 4.28
CA THR A 111 -8.40 -12.04 2.96
C THR A 111 -7.20 -11.50 2.17
N TYR A 112 -7.38 -11.35 0.86
CA TYR A 112 -6.38 -10.77 -0.03
C TYR A 112 -6.20 -9.28 0.29
N GLU A 113 -7.32 -8.59 0.56
CA GLU A 113 -7.37 -7.15 0.83
C GLU A 113 -6.72 -6.80 2.18
N GLU A 114 -6.87 -7.65 3.20
CA GLU A 114 -6.13 -7.53 4.47
C GLU A 114 -4.62 -7.67 4.26
N ALA A 115 -4.21 -8.65 3.45
CA ALA A 115 -2.81 -8.84 3.12
C ALA A 115 -2.28 -7.63 2.35
N LEU A 116 -2.97 -7.23 1.28
CA LEU A 116 -2.56 -6.11 0.43
C LEU A 116 -2.46 -4.80 1.21
N GLU A 117 -3.40 -4.52 2.12
CA GLU A 117 -3.34 -3.35 3.01
C GLU A 117 -2.07 -3.36 3.86
N ALA A 118 -1.77 -4.50 4.50
CA ALA A 118 -0.58 -4.64 5.32
C ALA A 118 0.69 -4.53 4.46
N GLY A 119 0.67 -5.08 3.25
CA GLY A 119 1.77 -4.97 2.30
C GLY A 119 2.04 -3.53 1.88
N ILE A 120 0.99 -2.78 1.52
CA ILE A 120 1.12 -1.36 1.19
C ILE A 120 1.69 -0.59 2.39
N GLN A 121 1.23 -0.85 3.62
CA GLN A 121 1.77 -0.20 4.81
C GLN A 121 3.25 -0.52 5.04
N GLU A 122 3.65 -1.79 4.95
CA GLU A 122 5.03 -2.21 5.14
C GLU A 122 5.94 -1.59 4.07
N ALA A 123 5.55 -1.64 2.79
CA ALA A 123 6.29 -1.01 1.70
C ALA A 123 6.46 0.51 1.88
N LEU A 124 5.41 1.21 2.33
CA LEU A 124 5.48 2.65 2.60
C LEU A 124 6.44 2.98 3.75
N MET A 125 6.62 2.08 4.72
CA MET A 125 7.56 2.27 5.82
C MET A 125 9.03 2.07 5.42
N LEU A 126 9.28 1.38 4.31
CA LEU A 126 10.64 1.10 3.79
C LEU A 126 11.21 2.23 2.92
N ILE A 127 10.34 3.09 2.36
CA ILE A 127 10.73 4.19 1.46
C ILE A 127 10.85 5.54 2.18
#